data_AF-A0ABD3H4C1-F1
#
_entry.id   AF-A0ABD3H4C1-F1
#
_cell.length_a   1.000
_cell.length_b   1.000
_cell.length_c   1.000
_cell.angle_alpha   90.00
_cell.angle_beta   90.00
_cell.angle_gamma   90.00
#
_symmetry.space_group_name_H-M   'P 1'
#
loop_
_entity.id
_entity.type
_entity.pdbx_description
1 polymer ?
#
loop_
_entity_poly.entity_id
_entity_poly.type
_entity_poly.pdbx_seq_one_letter_code
_entity_poly.pdbx_strand_id
1 'polypeptide(L)'
;MTRFSDHYVFFLVQLLASIELMTGNVKESRGSMQCSVILGDYSGEYSRRGPVEPSTISSRKVKIGINGFGRIGRLVARCALERDDIELVAVNDPFISTDYMAYMFKYDSVHGRYTKNQIEHKDDGTLLFGKFEVKVFQHKDPSEIPWADTGAEFVVESTGVFTTKDKASAHFKGGAKKVVITAPSADAPMFVMGVNEKKYTPDLNIVSNASCTTNCLAPLAKIIHEKFGIVEGLMTTVHSVTASQKIVDGPSAKDWRGGRAACHNIIPSSTGAAKAVGKVLPELNGKLTGMSLRVPTIDVSVVDLTVRLEKGATYDEVKAAVKAQAEGELKGIVGYTEDEVVSSDFVGDSR
;
A
#
# COMPACT_ATOMS: atom_id res chain seq x y z
N MET A 1 5.56 17.24 -26.22
CA MET A 1 4.44 16.64 -25.45
C MET A 1 4.71 15.14 -25.28
N THR A 2 4.00 14.45 -24.37
CA THR A 2 4.11 13.00 -24.04
C THR A 2 5.46 12.48 -23.50
N ARG A 3 5.88 12.98 -22.32
CA ARG A 3 6.81 12.31 -21.37
C ARG A 3 6.42 12.55 -19.89
N PHE A 4 5.16 12.93 -19.63
CA PHE A 4 4.72 13.46 -18.32
C PHE A 4 3.78 12.52 -17.53
N SER A 5 3.48 11.33 -18.04
CA SER A 5 2.53 10.38 -17.44
C SER A 5 3.15 9.37 -16.48
N ASP A 6 4.47 9.19 -16.55
CA ASP A 6 5.07 7.88 -16.26
C ASP A 6 5.46 7.73 -14.79
N HIS A 7 5.73 8.84 -14.09
CA HIS A 7 6.05 8.85 -12.66
C HIS A 7 4.82 8.70 -11.75
N TYR A 8 3.61 8.99 -12.22
CA TYR A 8 2.46 9.13 -11.33
C TYR A 8 1.81 7.79 -10.92
N VAL A 9 1.89 6.74 -11.74
CA VAL A 9 1.54 5.38 -11.27
C VAL A 9 2.58 4.88 -10.27
N PHE A 10 3.87 5.17 -10.48
CA PHE A 10 4.92 4.84 -9.50
C PHE A 10 4.64 5.49 -8.15
N PHE A 11 4.19 6.76 -8.11
CA PHE A 11 3.76 7.40 -6.86
C PHE A 11 2.49 6.79 -6.24
N LEU A 12 1.49 6.35 -7.02
CA LEU A 12 0.32 5.63 -6.47
C LEU A 12 0.67 4.24 -5.93
N VAL A 13 1.50 3.48 -6.64
CA VAL A 13 1.92 2.12 -6.24
C VAL A 13 2.91 2.20 -5.08
N GLN A 14 3.74 3.25 -4.99
CA GLN A 14 4.56 3.53 -3.80
C GLN A 14 3.71 4.01 -2.61
N LEU A 15 2.72 4.88 -2.85
CA LEU A 15 1.72 5.24 -1.84
C LEU A 15 1.02 3.98 -1.32
N LEU A 16 0.54 3.10 -2.21
CA LEU A 16 -0.19 1.88 -1.85
C LEU A 16 0.67 0.79 -1.23
N ALA A 17 1.92 0.60 -1.68
CA ALA A 17 2.89 -0.24 -0.99
C ALA A 17 3.08 0.25 0.44
N SER A 18 3.35 1.55 0.65
CA SER A 18 3.47 2.11 1.99
C SER A 18 2.16 2.01 2.80
N ILE A 19 0.97 2.01 2.19
CA ILE A 19 -0.34 1.86 2.89
C ILE A 19 -0.68 0.43 3.27
N GLU A 20 -0.38 -0.55 2.42
CA GLU A 20 -0.59 -1.97 2.75
C GLU A 20 0.31 -2.44 3.90
N LEU A 21 1.29 -1.61 4.28
CA LEU A 21 2.30 -1.88 5.29
C LEU A 21 2.11 -0.99 6.54
N MET A 22 1.69 0.29 6.41
CA MET A 22 1.59 1.38 7.43
C MET A 22 0.76 1.14 8.72
N THR A 23 0.60 -0.08 9.19
CA THR A 23 -0.63 -0.45 9.87
C THR A 23 -0.72 -0.19 11.40
N GLY A 24 -0.11 0.92 11.84
CA GLY A 24 -0.68 1.78 12.89
C GLY A 24 0.24 2.45 13.94
N ASN A 25 0.85 3.61 13.61
CA ASN A 25 1.25 4.66 14.58
C ASN A 25 2.57 4.51 15.40
N VAL A 26 3.27 5.65 15.60
CA VAL A 26 4.18 5.93 16.73
C VAL A 26 3.75 7.28 17.32
N LYS A 27 3.82 7.42 18.66
CA LYS A 27 3.54 8.67 19.36
C LYS A 27 4.70 9.06 20.27
N GLU A 28 4.89 10.37 20.41
CA GLU A 28 5.96 11.06 21.16
C GLU A 28 7.36 10.99 20.49
N SER A 29 8.22 12.00 20.58
CA SER A 29 8.25 13.16 21.51
C SER A 29 8.66 14.49 20.82
N ARG A 30 8.80 15.56 21.62
CA ARG A 30 9.05 16.94 21.17
C ARG A 30 10.50 17.14 20.69
N GLY A 31 10.70 17.90 19.61
CA GLY A 31 12.03 18.32 19.17
C GLY A 31 11.98 19.42 18.12
N SER A 32 11.95 20.68 18.54
CA SER A 32 12.16 21.82 17.65
C SER A 32 13.61 21.84 17.18
N MET A 33 13.86 21.62 15.89
CA MET A 33 15.16 21.88 15.29
C MET A 33 15.07 23.12 14.39
N GLN A 34 15.26 24.29 15.03
CA GLN A 34 15.72 25.47 14.31
C GLN A 34 17.08 25.12 13.67
N CYS A 35 17.19 25.26 12.36
CA CYS A 35 18.49 25.16 11.70
C CYS A 35 19.28 26.44 11.99
N SER A 36 20.02 26.46 13.10
CA SER A 36 20.92 27.54 13.47
C SER A 36 22.29 27.33 12.82
N VAL A 37 22.75 28.36 12.11
CA VAL A 37 24.05 28.40 11.43
C VAL A 37 25.20 28.26 12.43
N ILE A 38 26.12 27.34 12.16
CA ILE A 38 27.46 27.34 12.76
C ILE A 38 28.48 27.50 11.63
N LEU A 39 29.26 28.56 11.72
CA LEU A 39 30.39 28.86 10.84
C LEU A 39 31.56 27.92 11.17
N GLY A 40 32.28 27.48 10.14
CA GLY A 40 33.50 26.69 10.27
C GLY A 40 34.31 26.76 8.98
N ASP A 41 35.35 27.59 8.97
CA ASP A 41 36.21 27.80 7.81
C ASP A 41 36.97 26.52 7.42
N TYR A 42 36.90 26.15 6.14
CA TYR A 42 37.98 25.39 5.49
C TYR A 42 38.15 25.85 4.05
N SER A 43 39.32 26.41 3.76
CA SER A 43 39.71 26.91 2.44
C SER A 43 40.13 25.77 1.50
N GLY A 44 39.52 25.69 0.32
CA GLY A 44 39.93 24.78 -0.75
C GLY A 44 39.27 25.15 -2.08
N GLU A 45 40.07 25.55 -3.06
CA GLU A 45 39.57 26.03 -4.35
C GLU A 45 39.02 24.89 -5.22
N TYR A 46 37.79 25.01 -5.71
CA TYR A 46 37.40 24.32 -6.94
C TYR A 46 36.38 25.10 -7.79
N SER A 47 36.83 25.49 -8.98
CA SER A 47 36.10 25.78 -10.21
C SER A 47 34.69 26.42 -10.13
N ARG A 48 34.59 27.67 -10.59
CA ARG A 48 33.33 28.40 -10.76
C ARG A 48 32.41 27.69 -11.78
N ARG A 49 31.32 27.08 -11.29
CA ARG A 49 30.06 26.98 -12.04
C ARG A 49 29.05 27.88 -11.35
N GLY A 50 28.34 28.71 -12.13
CA GLY A 50 27.30 29.60 -11.60
C GLY A 50 26.15 28.80 -10.96
N PRO A 51 25.26 29.48 -10.21
CA PRO A 51 24.08 28.81 -9.66
C PRO A 51 23.28 28.17 -10.79
N VAL A 52 23.15 26.85 -10.74
CA VAL A 52 22.22 26.12 -11.60
C VAL A 52 20.83 26.56 -11.16
N GLU A 53 20.11 27.28 -12.01
CA GLU A 53 18.73 27.66 -11.73
C GLU A 53 17.91 26.40 -11.41
N PRO A 54 17.03 26.43 -10.39
CA PRO A 54 16.17 25.31 -10.09
C PRO A 54 15.28 25.07 -11.32
N SER A 55 15.49 23.93 -11.98
CA SER A 55 14.74 23.56 -13.18
C SER A 55 13.25 23.56 -12.84
N THR A 56 12.47 24.36 -13.56
CA THR A 56 11.04 24.55 -13.31
C THR A 56 10.27 23.29 -13.70
N ILE A 57 10.28 22.29 -12.83
CA ILE A 57 9.35 21.16 -12.87
C ILE A 57 7.97 21.73 -12.58
N SER A 58 7.06 21.60 -13.55
CA SER A 58 5.67 22.05 -13.42
C SER A 58 5.01 21.45 -12.19
N SER A 59 4.60 22.32 -11.26
CA SER A 59 4.12 22.01 -9.92
C SER A 59 2.67 21.47 -9.92
N ARG A 60 2.45 20.26 -10.46
CA ARG A 60 1.12 19.64 -10.52
C ARG A 60 1.07 18.35 -9.71
N LYS A 61 0.34 18.38 -8.59
CA LYS A 61 0.04 17.19 -7.77
C LYS A 61 -0.76 16.16 -8.56
N VAL A 62 -0.61 14.88 -8.23
CA VAL A 62 -1.45 13.80 -8.75
C VAL A 62 -2.82 13.86 -8.11
N LYS A 63 -3.85 14.18 -8.89
CA LYS A 63 -5.24 14.16 -8.44
C LYS A 63 -5.77 12.73 -8.42
N ILE A 64 -6.16 12.26 -7.23
CA ILE A 64 -6.65 10.90 -7.00
C ILE A 64 -8.12 10.87 -6.56
N GLY A 65 -8.84 9.87 -7.05
CA GLY A 65 -10.14 9.42 -6.53
C GLY A 65 -9.99 8.09 -5.80
N ILE A 66 -10.79 7.84 -4.77
CA ILE A 66 -10.81 6.56 -4.04
C ILE A 66 -12.20 5.93 -4.18
N ASN A 67 -12.28 4.69 -4.66
CA ASN A 67 -13.50 3.90 -4.66
C ASN A 67 -13.47 2.88 -3.50
N GLY A 68 -14.49 2.92 -2.64
CA GLY A 68 -14.59 2.18 -1.39
C GLY A 68 -13.85 2.86 -0.24
N PHE A 69 -14.57 3.44 0.73
CA PHE A 69 -14.00 4.16 1.87
C PHE A 69 -13.84 3.26 3.12
N GLY A 70 -13.48 2.00 2.85
CA GLY A 70 -13.16 0.98 3.85
C GLY A 70 -11.79 1.19 4.51
N ARG A 71 -11.26 0.14 5.16
CA ARG A 71 -9.96 0.19 5.86
C ARG A 71 -8.85 0.73 4.97
N ILE A 72 -8.65 0.14 3.79
CA ILE A 72 -7.61 0.57 2.84
C ILE A 72 -7.90 1.99 2.35
N GLY A 73 -9.09 2.27 1.82
CA GLY A 73 -9.44 3.61 1.29
C GLY A 73 -9.24 4.76 2.29
N ARG A 74 -9.56 4.58 3.57
CA ARG A 74 -9.29 5.63 4.59
C ARG A 74 -7.81 5.79 4.90
N LEU A 75 -7.03 4.72 4.87
CA LEU A 75 -5.56 4.80 5.02
C LEU A 75 -4.94 5.48 3.80
N VAL A 76 -5.42 5.17 2.58
CA VAL A 76 -5.04 5.89 1.35
C VAL A 76 -5.25 7.39 1.51
N ALA A 77 -6.43 7.79 1.99
CA ALA A 77 -6.72 9.19 2.25
C ALA A 77 -5.80 9.80 3.33
N ARG A 78 -5.54 9.11 4.45
CA ARG A 78 -4.61 9.58 5.49
C ARG A 78 -3.21 9.82 4.92
N CYS A 79 -2.67 8.88 4.16
CA CYS A 79 -1.32 8.97 3.59
C CYS A 79 -1.22 9.98 2.45
N ALA A 80 -2.27 10.13 1.63
CA ALA A 80 -2.33 11.16 0.58
C ALA A 80 -2.34 12.59 1.15
N LEU A 81 -3.03 12.82 2.28
CA LEU A 81 -3.08 14.12 2.97
C LEU A 81 -1.76 14.54 3.64
N GLU A 82 -0.78 13.65 3.67
CA GLU A 82 0.56 13.88 4.25
C GLU A 82 1.62 14.12 3.19
N ARG A 83 1.23 14.16 1.91
CA ARG A 83 2.13 14.21 0.75
C ARG A 83 1.97 15.49 -0.08
N ASP A 84 3.10 16.01 -0.53
CA ASP A 84 3.13 17.20 -1.39
C ASP A 84 3.03 16.91 -2.89
N ASP A 85 3.14 15.65 -3.29
CA ASP A 85 3.03 15.20 -4.68
C ASP A 85 1.64 14.63 -5.05
N ILE A 86 0.76 14.39 -4.08
CA ILE A 86 -0.56 13.79 -4.26
C ILE A 86 -1.66 14.71 -3.71
N GLU A 87 -2.81 14.72 -4.37
CA GLU A 87 -3.99 15.51 -4.03
C GLU A 87 -5.21 14.57 -4.07
N LEU A 88 -5.78 14.25 -2.90
CA LEU A 88 -7.09 13.59 -2.84
C LEU A 88 -8.16 14.60 -3.25
N VAL A 89 -8.94 14.30 -4.29
CA VAL A 89 -10.01 15.20 -4.78
C VAL A 89 -11.40 14.58 -4.71
N ALA A 90 -11.51 13.25 -4.67
CA ALA A 90 -12.79 12.54 -4.64
C ALA A 90 -12.74 11.24 -3.82
N VAL A 91 -13.85 10.90 -3.17
CA VAL A 91 -14.12 9.59 -2.58
C VAL A 91 -15.51 9.10 -3.00
N ASN A 92 -15.65 7.80 -3.27
CA ASN A 92 -16.94 7.16 -3.53
C ASN A 92 -17.16 5.99 -2.57
N ASP A 93 -18.27 6.01 -1.83
CA ASP A 93 -18.78 4.82 -1.15
C ASP A 93 -20.32 4.88 -1.04
N PRO A 94 -21.07 3.98 -1.70
CA PRO A 94 -22.53 4.00 -1.73
C PRO A 94 -23.18 3.50 -0.42
N PHE A 95 -22.39 3.15 0.60
CA PHE A 95 -22.89 2.62 1.88
C PHE A 95 -22.55 3.52 3.08
N ILE A 96 -21.89 4.65 2.87
CA ILE A 96 -21.39 5.52 3.93
C ILE A 96 -21.82 6.97 3.62
N SER A 97 -22.59 7.59 4.52
CA SER A 97 -22.94 9.01 4.44
C SER A 97 -21.74 9.92 4.75
N THR A 98 -21.73 11.13 4.23
CA THR A 98 -20.56 12.03 4.31
C THR A 98 -20.20 12.44 5.74
N ASP A 99 -21.19 12.59 6.63
CA ASP A 99 -20.99 12.76 8.07
C ASP A 99 -20.36 11.51 8.73
N TYR A 100 -20.78 10.32 8.33
CA TYR A 100 -20.24 9.05 8.82
C TYR A 100 -18.83 8.77 8.26
N MET A 101 -18.54 9.17 7.02
CA MET A 101 -17.17 9.18 6.46
C MET A 101 -16.24 10.03 7.33
N ALA A 102 -16.68 11.25 7.71
CA ALA A 102 -15.90 12.12 8.58
C ALA A 102 -15.66 11.46 9.96
N TYR A 103 -16.66 10.80 10.55
CA TYR A 103 -16.50 10.03 11.79
C TYR A 103 -15.49 8.88 11.65
N MET A 104 -15.66 8.01 10.64
CA MET A 104 -14.80 6.83 10.40
C MET A 104 -13.37 7.21 10.03
N PHE A 105 -13.16 8.39 9.45
CA PHE A 105 -11.83 8.91 9.18
C PHE A 105 -11.19 9.50 10.45
N LYS A 106 -11.96 10.26 11.23
CA LYS A 106 -11.53 10.90 12.48
C LYS A 106 -11.07 9.88 13.52
N TYR A 107 -11.81 8.80 13.70
CA TYR A 107 -11.52 7.76 14.69
C TYR A 107 -11.22 6.43 14.02
N ASP A 108 -10.01 5.91 14.25
CA ASP A 108 -9.64 4.56 13.84
C ASP A 108 -9.09 3.80 15.07
N SER A 109 -9.57 2.57 15.27
CA SER A 109 -9.25 1.75 16.45
C SER A 109 -7.82 1.20 16.45
N VAL A 110 -7.15 1.17 15.30
CA VAL A 110 -5.78 0.66 15.14
C VAL A 110 -4.82 1.83 14.95
N HIS A 111 -5.09 2.67 13.95
CA HIS A 111 -4.18 3.75 13.56
C HIS A 111 -4.47 5.06 14.32
N GLY A 112 -5.23 4.97 15.41
CA GLY A 112 -5.60 6.08 16.27
C GLY A 112 -6.46 7.18 15.62
N ARG A 113 -6.69 8.23 16.41
CA ARG A 113 -7.43 9.42 15.97
C ARG A 113 -6.60 10.24 14.98
N TYR A 114 -7.20 10.64 13.87
CA TYR A 114 -6.57 11.61 12.96
C TYR A 114 -6.51 12.99 13.62
N THR A 115 -5.30 13.57 13.67
CA THR A 115 -5.01 14.82 14.40
C THR A 115 -4.33 15.90 13.56
N LYS A 116 -3.93 15.61 12.32
CA LYS A 116 -3.16 16.56 11.49
C LYS A 116 -4.01 17.72 10.96
N ASN A 117 -5.24 17.44 10.55
CA ASN A 117 -6.22 18.45 10.13
C ASN A 117 -7.57 18.21 10.82
N GLN A 118 -8.36 19.27 10.99
CA GLN A 118 -9.77 19.17 11.37
C GLN A 118 -10.54 18.48 10.23
N ILE A 119 -11.29 17.42 10.56
CA ILE A 119 -12.11 16.67 9.59
C ILE A 119 -13.59 16.91 9.87
N GLU A 120 -14.28 17.45 8.87
CA GLU A 120 -15.68 17.85 8.90
C GLU A 120 -16.38 17.48 7.58
N HIS A 121 -17.70 17.56 7.56
CA HIS A 121 -18.49 17.59 6.33
C HIS A 121 -19.04 19.00 6.14
N LYS A 122 -19.07 19.47 4.90
CA LYS A 122 -19.65 20.77 4.50
C LYS A 122 -21.12 20.63 4.12
N ASP A 123 -21.40 19.54 3.42
CA ASP A 123 -22.69 19.13 2.87
C ASP A 123 -22.66 17.62 2.58
N ASP A 124 -23.79 17.06 2.15
CA ASP A 124 -23.92 15.63 1.82
C ASP A 124 -22.94 15.13 0.74
N GLY A 125 -22.34 16.02 -0.05
CA GLY A 125 -21.43 15.68 -1.14
C GLY A 125 -19.99 16.16 -0.95
N THR A 126 -19.57 16.62 0.24
CA THR A 126 -18.26 17.29 0.41
C THR A 126 -17.66 17.10 1.82
N LEU A 127 -16.47 16.47 1.88
CA LEU A 127 -15.62 16.40 3.06
C LEU A 127 -14.64 17.59 3.11
N LEU A 128 -14.31 18.05 4.31
CA LEU A 128 -13.31 19.08 4.57
C LEU A 128 -12.17 18.51 5.42
N PHE A 129 -10.94 18.56 4.89
CA PHE A 129 -9.72 18.28 5.64
C PHE A 129 -9.00 19.62 5.89
N GLY A 130 -9.43 20.33 6.92
CA GLY A 130 -9.01 21.71 7.20
C GLY A 130 -9.48 22.66 6.10
N LYS A 131 -8.59 23.01 5.17
CA LYS A 131 -8.89 23.88 4.01
C LYS A 131 -9.06 23.11 2.70
N PHE A 132 -8.82 21.80 2.68
CA PHE A 132 -8.91 20.99 1.49
C PHE A 132 -10.32 20.38 1.35
N GLU A 133 -11.03 20.72 0.29
CA GLU A 133 -12.33 20.12 -0.03
C GLU A 133 -12.14 18.84 -0.86
N VAL A 134 -12.86 17.77 -0.50
CA VAL A 134 -12.87 16.48 -1.20
C VAL A 134 -14.30 16.11 -1.53
N LYS A 135 -14.60 15.89 -2.81
CA LYS A 135 -15.96 15.53 -3.25
C LYS A 135 -16.32 14.13 -2.79
N VAL A 136 -17.57 13.95 -2.33
CA VAL A 136 -18.14 12.64 -2.03
C VAL A 136 -19.14 12.26 -3.11
N PHE A 137 -19.04 11.00 -3.55
CA PHE A 137 -19.96 10.31 -4.43
C PHE A 137 -20.52 9.06 -3.74
N GLN A 138 -21.70 8.60 -4.17
CA GLN A 138 -22.39 7.44 -3.60
C GLN A 138 -22.96 6.50 -4.68
N HIS A 139 -22.23 6.32 -5.78
CA HIS A 139 -22.65 5.42 -6.87
C HIS A 139 -22.23 3.97 -6.58
N LYS A 140 -23.13 3.03 -6.89
CA LYS A 140 -22.88 1.58 -6.82
C LYS A 140 -22.24 1.04 -8.09
N ASP A 141 -22.57 1.62 -9.25
CA ASP A 141 -21.92 1.31 -10.51
C ASP A 141 -20.67 2.20 -10.68
N PRO A 142 -19.46 1.61 -10.81
CA PRO A 142 -18.23 2.37 -11.04
C PRO A 142 -18.21 3.28 -12.27
N SER A 143 -19.14 3.06 -13.21
CA SER A 143 -19.27 3.85 -14.45
C SER A 143 -20.17 5.08 -14.34
N GLU A 144 -20.93 5.21 -13.27
CA GLU A 144 -21.72 6.42 -12.98
C GLU A 144 -20.92 7.48 -12.22
N ILE A 145 -19.79 7.11 -11.59
CA ILE A 145 -18.99 8.04 -10.77
C ILE A 145 -18.33 9.10 -11.65
N PRO A 146 -18.64 10.40 -11.52
CA PRO A 146 -18.14 11.44 -12.41
C PRO A 146 -16.77 11.95 -11.96
N TRP A 147 -15.74 11.10 -12.08
CA TRP A 147 -14.35 11.43 -11.72
C TRP A 147 -13.83 12.71 -12.42
N ALA A 148 -14.27 12.94 -13.67
CA ALA A 148 -13.93 14.12 -14.47
C ALA A 148 -14.25 15.45 -13.76
N ASP A 149 -15.37 15.53 -13.04
CA ASP A 149 -15.84 16.75 -12.36
C ASP A 149 -14.86 17.26 -11.28
N THR A 150 -14.01 16.36 -10.78
CA THR A 150 -12.99 16.64 -9.75
C THR A 150 -11.56 16.65 -10.32
N GLY A 151 -11.38 16.22 -11.57
CA GLY A 151 -10.09 15.98 -12.18
C GLY A 151 -9.35 14.75 -11.63
N ALA A 152 -10.06 13.77 -11.07
CA ALA A 152 -9.49 12.51 -10.57
C ALA A 152 -9.02 11.61 -11.74
N GLU A 153 -7.82 11.86 -12.26
CA GLU A 153 -7.27 11.08 -13.37
C GLU A 153 -6.81 9.67 -12.96
N PHE A 154 -6.51 9.48 -11.67
CA PHE A 154 -6.07 8.22 -11.08
C PHE A 154 -7.10 7.76 -10.04
N VAL A 155 -7.58 6.52 -10.15
CA VAL A 155 -8.54 5.93 -9.21
C VAL A 155 -7.89 4.78 -8.44
N VAL A 156 -8.01 4.83 -7.12
CA VAL A 156 -7.68 3.73 -6.21
C VAL A 156 -8.94 2.88 -6.02
N GLU A 157 -8.95 1.69 -6.61
CA GLU A 157 -10.05 0.74 -6.51
C GLU A 157 -9.82 -0.17 -5.30
N SER A 158 -10.51 0.16 -4.20
CA SER A 158 -10.36 -0.47 -2.88
C SER A 158 -11.67 -1.04 -2.30
N THR A 159 -12.68 -1.29 -3.14
CA THR A 159 -13.93 -1.98 -2.74
C THR A 159 -13.73 -3.48 -2.52
N GLY A 160 -12.72 -4.07 -3.18
CA GLY A 160 -12.52 -5.52 -3.24
C GLY A 160 -13.49 -6.27 -4.17
N VAL A 161 -14.38 -5.58 -4.89
CA VAL A 161 -15.41 -6.19 -5.78
C VAL A 161 -15.05 -6.08 -7.26
N PHE A 162 -14.36 -4.99 -7.65
CA PHE A 162 -14.02 -4.66 -9.03
C PHE A 162 -12.57 -5.03 -9.41
N THR A 163 -12.14 -6.24 -9.02
CA THR A 163 -10.74 -6.69 -9.09
C THR A 163 -10.27 -7.24 -10.46
N THR A 164 -11.09 -7.16 -11.51
CA THR A 164 -10.69 -7.57 -12.88
C THR A 164 -10.58 -6.36 -13.81
N LYS A 165 -9.83 -6.47 -14.91
CA LYS A 165 -9.66 -5.35 -15.87
C LYS A 165 -10.99 -4.86 -16.39
N ASP A 166 -11.87 -5.76 -16.82
CA ASP A 166 -13.20 -5.40 -17.34
C ASP A 166 -14.02 -4.60 -16.32
N LYS A 167 -14.03 -5.05 -15.06
CA LYS A 167 -14.76 -4.39 -13.97
C LYS A 167 -14.16 -3.03 -13.61
N ALA A 168 -12.84 -2.95 -13.43
CA ALA A 168 -12.14 -1.71 -13.11
C ALA A 168 -12.21 -0.69 -14.26
N SER A 169 -12.31 -1.14 -15.52
CA SER A 169 -12.41 -0.26 -16.70
C SER A 169 -13.67 0.60 -16.71
N ALA A 170 -14.71 0.23 -15.95
CA ALA A 170 -15.93 1.00 -15.81
C ALA A 170 -15.66 2.44 -15.34
N HIS A 171 -14.64 2.67 -14.50
CA HIS A 171 -14.22 4.01 -14.07
C HIS A 171 -13.80 4.94 -15.22
N PHE A 172 -13.37 4.41 -16.36
CA PHE A 172 -12.99 5.24 -17.52
C PHE A 172 -14.19 5.96 -18.15
N LYS A 173 -15.41 5.43 -18.00
CA LYS A 173 -16.64 6.13 -18.40
C LYS A 173 -16.87 7.40 -17.58
N GLY A 174 -16.45 7.39 -16.31
CA GLY A 174 -16.44 8.55 -15.42
C GLY A 174 -15.31 9.56 -15.70
N GLY A 175 -14.43 9.30 -16.66
CA GLY A 175 -13.30 10.18 -17.01
C GLY A 175 -11.99 9.92 -16.27
N ALA A 176 -11.89 8.84 -15.47
CA ALA A 176 -10.60 8.36 -14.99
C ALA A 176 -9.71 7.93 -16.15
N LYS A 177 -8.38 7.99 -15.98
CA LYS A 177 -7.38 7.55 -16.98
C LYS A 177 -6.61 6.32 -16.53
N LYS A 178 -6.38 6.18 -15.22
CA LYS A 178 -5.64 5.08 -14.61
C LYS A 178 -6.42 4.51 -13.42
N VAL A 179 -6.37 3.19 -13.24
CA VAL A 179 -6.92 2.51 -12.06
C VAL A 179 -5.86 1.62 -11.43
N VAL A 180 -5.70 1.73 -10.11
CA VAL A 180 -4.88 0.81 -9.30
C VAL A 180 -5.79 0.04 -8.35
N ILE A 181 -5.81 -1.29 -8.50
CA ILE A 181 -6.61 -2.21 -7.69
C ILE A 181 -5.80 -2.59 -6.45
N THR A 182 -6.32 -2.33 -5.25
CA THR A 182 -5.64 -2.60 -3.95
C THR A 182 -5.82 -4.05 -3.48
N ALA A 183 -5.85 -4.99 -4.44
CA ALA A 183 -6.11 -6.40 -4.21
C ALA A 183 -5.60 -7.23 -5.40
N PRO A 184 -5.39 -8.56 -5.22
CA PRO A 184 -4.94 -9.43 -6.30
C PRO A 184 -5.95 -9.46 -7.44
N SER A 185 -5.47 -9.16 -8.65
CA SER A 185 -6.25 -9.31 -9.87
C SER A 185 -5.99 -10.66 -10.53
N ALA A 186 -7.03 -11.20 -11.18
CA ALA A 186 -6.92 -12.38 -12.01
C ALA A 186 -6.14 -12.08 -13.31
N ASP A 187 -6.37 -10.91 -13.89
CA ASP A 187 -6.05 -10.51 -15.27
C ASP A 187 -5.27 -9.19 -15.38
N ALA A 188 -5.34 -8.28 -14.40
CA ALA A 188 -4.53 -7.06 -14.41
C ALA A 188 -3.05 -7.35 -14.09
N PRO A 189 -2.10 -6.68 -14.77
CA PRO A 189 -0.68 -6.75 -14.42
C PRO A 189 -0.44 -6.36 -12.95
N MET A 190 0.41 -7.12 -12.29
CA MET A 190 0.67 -7.01 -10.86
C MET A 190 2.04 -6.39 -10.61
N PHE A 191 2.10 -5.41 -9.71
CA PHE A 191 3.33 -4.74 -9.33
C PHE A 191 3.52 -4.77 -7.81
N VAL A 192 4.78 -4.98 -7.40
CA VAL A 192 5.29 -4.83 -6.05
C VAL A 192 6.50 -3.90 -6.13
N MET A 193 6.53 -2.89 -5.26
CA MET A 193 7.62 -1.91 -5.22
C MET A 193 8.92 -2.55 -4.71
N GLY A 194 10.06 -2.14 -5.25
CA GLY A 194 11.37 -2.73 -4.97
C GLY A 194 11.59 -4.10 -5.64
N VAL A 195 10.66 -4.56 -6.48
CA VAL A 195 10.66 -5.91 -7.06
C VAL A 195 10.50 -5.85 -8.57
N ASN A 196 9.38 -5.32 -9.08
CA ASN A 196 9.10 -5.30 -10.52
C ASN A 196 8.48 -4.00 -11.03
N GLU A 197 8.42 -2.94 -10.22
CA GLU A 197 7.86 -1.63 -10.57
C GLU A 197 8.51 -1.02 -11.82
N LYS A 198 9.80 -1.28 -12.04
CA LYS A 198 10.56 -0.85 -13.24
C LYS A 198 10.05 -1.49 -14.55
N LYS A 199 9.19 -2.51 -14.48
CA LYS A 199 8.52 -3.14 -15.63
C LYS A 199 7.18 -2.47 -15.99
N TYR A 200 6.73 -1.45 -15.25
CA TYR A 200 5.52 -0.69 -15.58
C TYR A 200 5.73 0.10 -16.88
N THR A 201 4.73 0.08 -17.77
CA THR A 201 4.74 0.85 -19.02
C THR A 201 3.50 1.75 -19.13
N PRO A 202 3.58 2.94 -19.76
CA PRO A 202 2.52 3.95 -19.69
C PRO A 202 1.21 3.58 -20.41
N ASP A 203 1.19 2.54 -21.23
CA ASP A 203 -0.01 1.96 -21.84
C ASP A 203 -0.86 1.13 -20.86
N LEU A 204 -0.28 0.70 -19.73
CA LEU A 204 -0.99 -0.05 -18.69
C LEU A 204 -1.93 0.88 -17.93
N ASN A 205 -3.21 0.90 -18.33
CA ASN A 205 -4.24 1.76 -17.71
C ASN A 205 -4.87 1.16 -16.46
N ILE A 206 -4.79 -0.15 -16.26
CA ILE A 206 -5.30 -0.87 -15.09
C ILE A 206 -4.20 -1.79 -14.57
N VAL A 207 -3.86 -1.65 -13.29
CA VAL A 207 -2.84 -2.45 -12.61
C VAL A 207 -3.31 -2.89 -11.22
N SER A 208 -2.68 -3.92 -10.66
CA SER A 208 -2.94 -4.46 -9.31
C SER A 208 -1.71 -4.26 -8.42
N ASN A 209 -1.92 -3.74 -7.21
CA ASN A 209 -0.88 -3.59 -6.17
C ASN A 209 -0.59 -4.91 -5.42
N ALA A 210 -0.88 -6.06 -6.03
CA ALA A 210 -0.77 -7.37 -5.39
C ALA A 210 -1.66 -7.51 -4.13
N SER A 211 -1.06 -7.92 -3.00
CA SER A 211 -1.69 -7.99 -1.68
C SER A 211 -0.62 -7.78 -0.61
N CYS A 212 -1.03 -7.42 0.61
CA CYS A 212 -0.12 -7.18 1.74
C CYS A 212 0.87 -8.35 1.96
N THR A 213 0.39 -9.61 1.93
CA THR A 213 1.27 -10.79 2.01
C THR A 213 2.24 -10.90 0.84
N THR A 214 1.86 -10.48 -0.38
CA THR A 214 2.76 -10.50 -1.54
C THR A 214 3.77 -9.35 -1.49
N ASN A 215 3.35 -8.16 -1.06
CA ASN A 215 4.22 -7.01 -0.82
C ASN A 215 5.25 -7.30 0.28
N CYS A 216 4.90 -8.06 1.31
CA CYS A 216 5.87 -8.55 2.31
C CYS A 216 6.78 -9.67 1.76
N LEU A 217 6.21 -10.69 1.10
CA LEU A 217 6.96 -11.89 0.70
C LEU A 217 7.89 -11.65 -0.50
N ALA A 218 7.50 -10.86 -1.50
CA ALA A 218 8.26 -10.74 -2.75
C ALA A 218 9.63 -10.03 -2.57
N PRO A 219 9.78 -8.95 -1.79
CA PRO A 219 11.09 -8.37 -1.48
C PRO A 219 12.00 -9.35 -0.75
N LEU A 220 11.49 -10.06 0.27
CA LEU A 220 12.26 -11.10 0.97
C LEU A 220 12.71 -12.22 0.01
N ALA A 221 11.78 -12.73 -0.80
CA ALA A 221 12.08 -13.76 -1.78
C ALA A 221 13.11 -13.30 -2.82
N LYS A 222 13.06 -12.04 -3.27
CA LYS A 222 14.07 -11.42 -4.16
C LYS A 222 15.46 -11.43 -3.53
N ILE A 223 15.60 -10.91 -2.30
CA ILE A 223 16.90 -10.86 -1.58
C ILE A 223 17.52 -12.26 -1.47
N ILE A 224 16.72 -13.24 -1.03
CA ILE A 224 17.19 -14.61 -0.84
C ILE A 224 17.52 -15.28 -2.18
N HIS A 225 16.68 -15.08 -3.21
CA HIS A 225 16.89 -15.67 -4.53
C HIS A 225 18.14 -15.14 -5.22
N GLU A 226 18.35 -13.82 -5.24
CA GLU A 226 19.47 -13.21 -5.96
C GLU A 226 20.83 -13.56 -5.35
N LYS A 227 20.90 -13.71 -4.01
CA LYS A 227 22.15 -14.08 -3.32
C LYS A 227 22.40 -15.59 -3.30
N PHE A 228 21.39 -16.38 -2.94
CA PHE A 228 21.55 -17.80 -2.60
C PHE A 228 20.87 -18.78 -3.56
N GLY A 229 19.97 -18.30 -4.42
CA GLY A 229 19.09 -19.15 -5.22
C GLY A 229 18.00 -19.81 -4.35
N ILE A 230 16.78 -19.91 -4.90
CA ILE A 230 15.66 -20.64 -4.29
C ILE A 230 15.32 -21.77 -5.26
N VAL A 231 15.35 -23.00 -4.74
CA VAL A 231 14.96 -24.21 -5.47
C VAL A 231 13.45 -24.40 -5.37
N GLU A 232 12.91 -24.38 -4.14
CA GLU A 232 11.49 -24.42 -3.82
C GLU A 232 11.24 -23.82 -2.42
N GLY A 233 9.99 -23.48 -2.11
CA GLY A 233 9.61 -23.03 -0.78
C GLY A 233 8.11 -23.05 -0.49
N LEU A 234 7.80 -23.14 0.80
CA LEU A 234 6.46 -23.07 1.36
C LEU A 234 6.36 -21.85 2.28
N MET A 235 5.27 -21.11 2.13
CA MET A 235 4.96 -19.96 2.97
C MET A 235 3.72 -20.23 3.83
N THR A 236 3.82 -19.90 5.12
CA THR A 236 2.68 -19.77 6.03
C THR A 236 2.60 -18.32 6.46
N THR A 237 1.43 -17.68 6.34
CA THR A 237 1.22 -16.36 6.94
C THR A 237 0.21 -16.41 8.08
N VAL A 238 0.67 -16.07 9.29
CA VAL A 238 -0.19 -15.82 10.44
C VAL A 238 -0.67 -14.37 10.30
N HIS A 239 -1.96 -14.21 10.01
CA HIS A 239 -2.50 -12.96 9.49
C HIS A 239 -3.67 -12.48 10.36
N SER A 240 -3.66 -11.20 10.71
CA SER A 240 -4.78 -10.54 11.39
C SER A 240 -6.12 -10.71 10.66
N VAL A 241 -7.22 -10.57 11.43
CA VAL A 241 -8.59 -10.60 10.90
C VAL A 241 -8.84 -9.42 9.95
N THR A 242 -9.72 -9.63 8.97
CA THR A 242 -10.13 -8.57 8.03
C THR A 242 -11.65 -8.46 7.98
N ALA A 243 -12.17 -7.53 7.18
CA ALA A 243 -13.62 -7.34 7.02
C ALA A 243 -14.35 -8.52 6.34
N SER A 244 -13.60 -9.54 5.85
CA SER A 244 -14.19 -10.73 5.24
C SER A 244 -14.72 -11.75 6.27
N GLN A 245 -14.11 -11.82 7.45
CA GLN A 245 -14.50 -12.74 8.52
C GLN A 245 -15.72 -12.26 9.30
N LYS A 246 -16.32 -13.14 10.10
CA LYS A 246 -17.51 -12.87 10.92
C LYS A 246 -17.17 -12.79 12.41
N ILE A 247 -17.83 -11.87 13.14
CA ILE A 247 -17.64 -11.71 14.59
C ILE A 247 -18.09 -12.98 15.34
N VAL A 248 -19.22 -13.56 14.90
CA VAL A 248 -19.80 -14.82 15.38
C VAL A 248 -19.92 -15.81 14.22
N ASP A 249 -20.10 -17.10 14.50
CA ASP A 249 -20.33 -18.13 13.49
C ASP A 249 -21.52 -17.75 12.57
N GLY A 250 -21.28 -17.70 11.26
CA GLY A 250 -22.26 -17.26 10.27
C GLY A 250 -21.93 -17.71 8.83
N PRO A 251 -22.87 -17.50 7.89
CA PRO A 251 -22.75 -18.01 6.53
C PRO A 251 -21.63 -17.33 5.74
N SER A 252 -20.81 -18.14 5.07
CA SER A 252 -19.80 -17.71 4.11
C SER A 252 -19.74 -18.70 2.95
N ALA A 253 -20.40 -18.38 1.84
CA ALA A 253 -20.64 -19.34 0.75
C ALA A 253 -19.37 -19.80 0.00
N LYS A 254 -18.29 -19.00 0.03
CA LYS A 254 -17.03 -19.26 -0.71
C LYS A 254 -15.85 -19.68 0.18
N ASP A 255 -15.94 -19.44 1.49
CA ASP A 255 -14.94 -19.86 2.49
C ASP A 255 -15.67 -20.19 3.79
N TRP A 256 -16.07 -21.45 3.96
CA TRP A 256 -16.80 -21.91 5.16
C TRP A 256 -16.02 -21.67 6.46
N ARG A 257 -14.68 -21.72 6.40
CA ARG A 257 -13.82 -21.52 7.58
C ARG A 257 -13.81 -20.04 7.96
N GLY A 258 -13.72 -19.13 6.99
CA GLY A 258 -13.86 -17.68 7.20
C GLY A 258 -15.22 -17.23 7.77
N GLY A 259 -16.24 -18.09 7.73
CA GLY A 259 -17.53 -17.87 8.39
C GLY A 259 -17.53 -18.11 9.92
N ARG A 260 -16.47 -18.71 10.48
CA ARG A 260 -16.35 -18.97 11.93
C ARG A 260 -15.97 -17.71 12.70
N ALA A 261 -16.33 -17.66 13.99
CA ALA A 261 -16.12 -16.53 14.89
C ALA A 261 -14.64 -16.10 14.94
N ALA A 262 -14.34 -14.95 14.33
CA ALA A 262 -12.99 -14.45 14.08
C ALA A 262 -12.21 -14.12 15.37
N CYS A 263 -12.91 -13.69 16.42
CA CYS A 263 -12.30 -13.31 17.69
C CYS A 263 -11.95 -14.49 18.61
N HIS A 264 -12.20 -15.73 18.18
CA HIS A 264 -12.05 -16.93 19.03
C HIS A 264 -11.35 -18.11 18.35
N ASN A 265 -11.15 -18.08 17.03
CA ASN A 265 -10.59 -19.21 16.28
C ASN A 265 -9.25 -18.86 15.63
N ILE A 266 -8.36 -19.85 15.53
CA ILE A 266 -7.34 -19.90 14.50
C ILE A 266 -8.01 -20.50 13.25
N ILE A 267 -8.10 -19.74 12.16
CA ILE A 267 -8.87 -20.12 10.96
C ILE A 267 -7.92 -20.35 9.78
N PRO A 268 -7.69 -21.62 9.36
CA PRO A 268 -6.90 -21.92 8.18
C PRO A 268 -7.60 -21.46 6.90
N SER A 269 -6.93 -20.60 6.13
CA SER A 269 -7.43 -19.96 4.91
C SER A 269 -6.45 -20.17 3.75
N SER A 270 -6.94 -20.17 2.52
CA SER A 270 -6.09 -20.22 1.32
C SER A 270 -5.54 -18.83 0.99
N THR A 271 -4.35 -18.78 0.38
CA THR A 271 -3.79 -17.52 -0.12
C THR A 271 -3.11 -17.73 -1.47
N GLY A 272 -3.32 -16.79 -2.38
CA GLY A 272 -2.60 -16.74 -3.66
C GLY A 272 -1.22 -16.11 -3.58
N ALA A 273 -0.85 -15.51 -2.44
CA ALA A 273 0.29 -14.59 -2.35
C ALA A 273 1.63 -15.21 -2.76
N ALA A 274 1.97 -16.41 -2.29
CA ALA A 274 3.21 -17.10 -2.69
C ALA A 274 3.24 -17.44 -4.18
N LYS A 275 2.10 -17.82 -4.77
CA LYS A 275 1.99 -18.04 -6.24
C LYS A 275 2.06 -16.73 -7.02
N ALA A 276 1.59 -15.63 -6.43
CA ALA A 276 1.67 -14.29 -7.02
C ALA A 276 3.10 -13.74 -7.06
N VAL A 277 4.01 -14.19 -6.17
CA VAL A 277 5.45 -13.90 -6.30
C VAL A 277 5.98 -14.32 -7.68
N GLY A 278 5.56 -15.48 -8.19
CA GLY A 278 5.89 -15.95 -9.54
C GLY A 278 5.41 -15.07 -10.70
N LYS A 279 4.47 -14.13 -10.47
CA LYS A 279 4.06 -13.13 -11.46
C LYS A 279 5.01 -11.91 -11.49
N VAL A 280 5.60 -11.54 -10.34
CA VAL A 280 6.48 -10.36 -10.21
C VAL A 280 7.96 -10.71 -10.38
N LEU A 281 8.34 -11.91 -9.92
CA LEU A 281 9.65 -12.59 -10.04
C LEU A 281 9.46 -13.90 -10.85
N PRO A 282 9.47 -13.85 -12.20
CA PRO A 282 9.21 -15.02 -13.05
C PRO A 282 10.12 -16.23 -12.80
N GLU A 283 11.35 -16.00 -12.36
CA GLU A 283 12.35 -17.00 -11.97
C GLU A 283 11.98 -17.82 -10.71
N LEU A 284 10.96 -17.35 -9.97
CA LEU A 284 10.31 -18.05 -8.86
C LEU A 284 8.95 -18.66 -9.22
N ASN A 285 8.51 -18.56 -10.48
CA ASN A 285 7.24 -19.13 -10.92
C ASN A 285 7.19 -20.66 -10.70
N GLY A 286 6.13 -21.14 -10.06
CA GLY A 286 5.97 -22.55 -9.68
C GLY A 286 6.80 -23.01 -8.47
N LYS A 287 7.81 -22.24 -8.02
CA LYS A 287 8.68 -22.63 -6.89
C LYS A 287 8.10 -22.33 -5.51
N LEU A 288 7.20 -21.34 -5.42
CA LEU A 288 6.60 -20.89 -4.16
C LEU A 288 5.09 -21.13 -4.13
N THR A 289 4.61 -21.71 -3.04
CA THR A 289 3.18 -21.83 -2.71
C THR A 289 2.99 -21.69 -1.19
N GLY A 290 1.77 -21.54 -0.70
CA GLY A 290 1.55 -21.31 0.72
C GLY A 290 0.10 -21.33 1.18
N MET A 291 -0.08 -21.10 2.47
CA MET A 291 -1.38 -21.03 3.16
C MET A 291 -1.38 -19.90 4.20
N SER A 292 -2.54 -19.62 4.79
CA SER A 292 -2.67 -18.62 5.86
C SER A 292 -3.40 -19.18 7.07
N LEU A 293 -3.01 -18.73 8.26
CA LEU A 293 -3.77 -18.87 9.50
C LEU A 293 -4.28 -17.49 9.89
N ARG A 294 -5.61 -17.30 9.90
CA ARG A 294 -6.19 -16.08 10.48
C ARG A 294 -6.25 -16.26 11.99
N VAL A 295 -5.79 -15.26 12.74
CA VAL A 295 -5.78 -15.29 14.22
C VAL A 295 -6.47 -14.04 14.79
N PRO A 296 -6.92 -14.05 16.07
CA PRO A 296 -7.66 -12.95 16.71
C PRO A 296 -6.88 -11.64 16.97
N THR A 297 -6.01 -11.23 16.07
CA THR A 297 -5.33 -9.92 16.05
C THR A 297 -6.00 -9.00 15.02
N ILE A 298 -6.06 -7.69 15.33
CA ILE A 298 -6.75 -6.71 14.49
C ILE A 298 -5.85 -6.19 13.37
N ASP A 299 -4.53 -6.16 13.62
CA ASP A 299 -3.52 -5.65 12.72
C ASP A 299 -2.13 -6.30 12.94
N VAL A 300 -1.25 -6.12 11.95
CA VAL A 300 0.03 -6.77 11.69
C VAL A 300 -0.12 -8.26 11.41
N SER A 301 0.80 -8.79 10.62
CA SER A 301 0.81 -10.16 10.12
C SER A 301 2.26 -10.56 9.87
N VAL A 302 2.56 -11.85 10.01
CA VAL A 302 3.91 -12.38 9.80
C VAL A 302 3.91 -13.37 8.64
N VAL A 303 5.02 -13.41 7.91
CA VAL A 303 5.33 -14.40 6.88
C VAL A 303 6.42 -15.32 7.42
N ASP A 304 6.07 -16.59 7.61
CA ASP A 304 7.02 -17.69 7.75
C ASP A 304 7.30 -18.25 6.35
N LEU A 305 8.57 -18.21 5.93
CA LEU A 305 9.04 -18.67 4.63
C LEU A 305 10.09 -19.77 4.83
N THR A 306 9.68 -21.03 4.63
CA THR A 306 10.59 -22.17 4.59
C THR A 306 11.02 -22.42 3.15
N VAL A 307 12.33 -22.31 2.85
CA VAL A 307 12.90 -22.47 1.50
C VAL A 307 14.07 -23.46 1.49
N ARG A 308 14.23 -24.19 0.39
CA ARG A 308 15.49 -24.87 0.05
C ARG A 308 16.32 -23.97 -0.84
N LEU A 309 17.50 -23.58 -0.36
CA LEU A 309 18.46 -22.77 -1.10
C LEU A 309 19.26 -23.62 -2.10
N GLU A 310 19.77 -22.99 -3.15
CA GLU A 310 20.67 -23.63 -4.12
C GLU A 310 22.12 -23.59 -3.64
N LYS A 311 22.56 -22.43 -3.15
CA LYS A 311 23.83 -22.23 -2.46
C LYS A 311 23.58 -22.33 -0.96
N GLY A 312 24.35 -23.19 -0.28
CA GLY A 312 24.35 -23.24 1.17
C GLY A 312 24.78 -21.91 1.78
N ALA A 313 24.13 -21.53 2.88
CA ALA A 313 24.41 -20.30 3.62
C ALA A 313 24.18 -20.53 5.11
N THR A 314 24.98 -19.87 5.94
CA THR A 314 24.72 -19.75 7.38
C THR A 314 23.59 -18.75 7.63
N TYR A 315 22.97 -18.83 8.82
CA TYR A 315 21.91 -17.90 9.20
C TYR A 315 22.40 -16.44 9.26
N ASP A 316 23.64 -16.21 9.70
CA ASP A 316 24.24 -14.88 9.74
C ASP A 316 24.49 -14.29 8.34
N GLU A 317 24.87 -15.10 7.35
CA GLU A 317 24.99 -14.65 5.96
C GLU A 317 23.64 -14.26 5.34
N VAL A 318 22.56 -14.95 5.74
CA VAL A 318 21.18 -14.64 5.38
C VAL A 318 20.73 -13.34 6.04
N LYS A 319 20.91 -13.20 7.37
CA LYS A 319 20.65 -11.96 8.11
C LYS A 319 21.36 -10.76 7.49
N ALA A 320 22.67 -10.89 7.22
CA ALA A 320 23.47 -9.85 6.60
C ALA A 320 23.00 -9.50 5.18
N ALA A 321 22.45 -10.46 4.42
CA ALA A 321 21.84 -10.18 3.11
C ALA A 321 20.62 -9.28 3.22
N VAL A 322 19.70 -9.61 4.15
CA VAL A 322 18.47 -8.85 4.37
C VAL A 322 18.80 -7.46 4.91
N LYS A 323 19.69 -7.36 5.90
CA LYS A 323 20.14 -6.07 6.46
C LYS A 323 20.74 -5.16 5.38
N ALA A 324 21.68 -5.66 4.58
CA ALA A 324 22.32 -4.87 3.52
C ALA A 324 21.33 -4.33 2.47
N GLN A 325 20.27 -5.08 2.17
CA GLN A 325 19.23 -4.64 1.24
C GLN A 325 18.21 -3.69 1.87
N ALA A 326 17.84 -3.90 3.15
CA ALA A 326 17.01 -2.99 3.94
C ALA A 326 17.67 -1.62 4.17
N GLU A 327 19.00 -1.58 4.31
CA GLU A 327 19.78 -0.35 4.45
C GLU A 327 20.15 0.26 3.08
N GLY A 328 20.07 -0.54 2.00
CA GLY A 328 20.45 -0.21 0.62
C GLY A 328 19.27 0.00 -0.33
N GLU A 329 19.18 -0.82 -1.39
CA GLU A 329 18.23 -0.60 -2.51
C GLU A 329 16.75 -0.72 -2.12
N LEU A 330 16.43 -1.48 -1.07
CA LEU A 330 15.07 -1.72 -0.59
C LEU A 330 14.73 -0.89 0.66
N LYS A 331 15.50 0.16 0.93
CA LYS A 331 15.24 1.08 2.05
C LYS A 331 13.86 1.72 1.94
N GLY A 332 13.03 1.49 2.96
CA GLY A 332 11.64 1.92 3.00
C GLY A 332 10.62 0.93 2.41
N ILE A 333 11.07 -0.25 1.98
CA ILE A 333 10.29 -1.40 1.49
C ILE A 333 10.68 -2.70 2.24
N VAL A 334 11.83 -2.71 2.90
CA VAL A 334 12.27 -3.82 3.78
C VAL A 334 12.81 -3.22 5.06
N GLY A 335 12.33 -3.72 6.19
CA GLY A 335 12.88 -3.48 7.52
C GLY A 335 13.86 -4.58 7.94
N TYR A 336 14.73 -4.24 8.89
CA TYR A 336 15.57 -5.20 9.61
C TYR A 336 15.58 -4.82 11.09
N THR A 337 15.51 -5.81 11.97
CA THR A 337 15.63 -5.65 13.43
C THR A 337 16.28 -6.89 14.04
N GLU A 338 16.94 -6.72 15.17
CA GLU A 338 17.44 -7.80 16.03
C GLU A 338 16.84 -7.72 17.45
N ASP A 339 15.88 -6.81 17.66
CA ASP A 339 15.18 -6.64 18.92
C ASP A 339 14.09 -7.71 19.10
N GLU A 340 13.76 -8.04 20.34
CA GLU A 340 12.73 -9.03 20.73
C GLU A 340 11.31 -8.44 20.57
N VAL A 341 10.93 -8.16 19.31
CA VAL A 341 9.69 -7.50 18.89
C VAL A 341 8.47 -8.43 18.86
N VAL A 342 7.29 -7.84 19.04
CA VAL A 342 5.98 -8.49 18.86
C VAL A 342 5.12 -7.75 17.83
N SER A 343 3.96 -8.31 17.45
CA SER A 343 3.16 -7.77 16.34
C SER A 343 2.69 -6.32 16.55
N SER A 344 2.47 -5.87 17.79
CA SER A 344 2.10 -4.48 18.08
C SER A 344 3.19 -3.47 17.78
N ASP A 345 4.44 -3.88 17.59
CA ASP A 345 5.56 -2.94 17.44
C ASP A 345 5.74 -2.51 15.98
N PHE A 346 5.12 -3.27 15.06
CA PHE A 346 4.95 -2.92 13.65
C PHE A 346 3.60 -2.27 13.36
N VAL A 347 2.77 -2.11 14.41
CA VAL A 347 1.66 -1.16 14.53
C VAL A 347 2.32 0.13 15.09
N GLY A 348 2.96 0.99 14.28
CA GLY A 348 2.88 1.08 12.81
C GLY A 348 4.16 1.39 12.05
N ASP A 349 4.33 0.70 10.93
CA ASP A 349 5.54 0.72 10.11
C ASP A 349 5.19 0.82 8.61
N SER A 350 5.77 1.75 7.85
CA SER A 350 5.44 1.92 6.42
C SER A 350 6.21 0.99 5.46
N ARG A 351 7.01 0.08 6.01
CA ARG A 351 8.02 -0.73 5.29
C ARG A 351 7.49 -2.03 4.75
#